data_AF-A0A3M1AK69-F1
#
_entry.id   AF-A0A3M1AK69-F1
#
_cell.length_a   1.000
_cell.length_b   1.000
_cell.length_c   1.000
_cell.angle_alpha   90.00
_cell.angle_beta   90.00
_cell.angle_gamma   90.00
#
_symmetry.space_group_name_H-M   'P 1'
#
loop_
_entity.id
_entity.type
_entity.pdbx_description
1 polymer ?
#
loop_
_entity_poly.entity_id
_entity_poly.type
_entity_poly.pdbx_seq_one_letter_code
_entity_poly.pdbx_strand_id
1 'polypeptide(L)'
;MILFFGNPDSKVYAVQTTRQLEDSDISKLIWLFGNEPLIEQQSLPGPFVGPRATMISPWSTNAVEITQNMAIRGIVRMEEFTRIQ
;
A
#
# COMPACT_ATOMS: atom_id res chain seq x y z
N MET A 1 -0.59 11.66 0.95
CA MET A 1 -1.69 10.90 1.59
C MET A 1 -1.30 9.44 1.70
N ILE A 2 -1.93 8.68 2.59
CA ILE A 2 -1.76 7.23 2.69
C ILE A 2 -3.06 6.58 2.23
N LEU A 3 -2.95 5.62 1.31
CA LEU A 3 -4.04 4.75 0.86
C LEU A 3 -3.81 3.36 1.43
N PHE A 4 -4.89 2.66 1.79
CA PHE A 4 -4.81 1.30 2.28
C PHE A 4 -5.45 0.34 1.27
N PHE A 5 -4.78 -0.77 0.98
CA PHE A 5 -5.32 -1.86 0.18
C PHE A 5 -5.28 -3.15 0.99
N GLY A 6 -6.14 -4.13 0.67
CA GLY A 6 -6.15 -5.41 1.37
C GLY A 6 -7.39 -5.65 2.20
N ASN A 7 -7.25 -6.58 3.14
CA ASN A 7 -8.28 -6.92 4.10
C ASN A 7 -7.84 -6.45 5.50
N PRO A 8 -8.57 -5.50 6.11
CA PRO A 8 -8.29 -5.02 7.46
C PRO A 8 -8.20 -6.12 8.51
N ASP A 9 -8.81 -7.29 8.31
CA ASP A 9 -8.80 -8.42 9.24
C ASP A 9 -7.61 -9.38 9.05
N SER A 10 -6.79 -9.20 8.02
CA SER A 10 -5.63 -10.06 7.74
C SER A 10 -4.39 -9.27 7.34
N LYS A 11 -4.27 -8.87 6.07
CA LYS A 11 -3.09 -8.19 5.52
C LYS A 11 -3.51 -6.91 4.83
N VAL A 12 -2.79 -5.83 5.11
CA VAL A 12 -2.99 -4.53 4.49
C VAL A 12 -1.70 -3.96 3.94
N TYR A 13 -1.83 -3.23 2.84
CA TYR A 13 -0.77 -2.51 2.17
C TYR A 13 -1.00 -1.02 2.40
N ALA A 14 -0.06 -0.34 3.06
CA ALA A 14 -0.12 1.11 3.23
C ALA A 14 0.73 1.76 2.14
N VAL A 15 0.09 2.51 1.24
CA VAL A 15 0.72 3.15 0.08
C VAL A 15 0.75 4.66 0.30
N GLN A 16 1.95 5.21 0.46
CA GLN A 16 2.16 6.65 0.54
C GLN A 16 2.30 7.25 -0.86
N THR A 17 1.48 8.26 -1.16
CA THR A 17 1.52 9.00 -2.42
C THR A 17 1.58 10.51 -2.21
N THR A 18 2.29 11.21 -3.10
CA THR A 18 2.37 12.69 -3.14
C THR A 18 1.17 13.35 -3.81
N ARG A 19 0.35 12.58 -4.54
CA ARG A 19 -0.79 13.07 -5.30
C ARG A 19 -1.97 12.10 -5.24
N GLN A 20 -3.14 12.57 -5.63
CA GLN A 20 -4.28 11.69 -5.86
C GLN A 20 -3.97 10.77 -7.05
N LEU A 21 -4.27 9.48 -6.90
CA LEU A 21 -4.12 8.49 -7.97
C LEU A 21 -5.38 8.47 -8.82
N GLU A 22 -5.22 8.24 -10.12
CA GLU A 22 -6.34 8.02 -11.03
C GLU A 22 -6.89 6.59 -10.87
N ASP A 23 -8.14 6.37 -11.29
CA ASP A 23 -8.80 5.06 -11.22
C ASP A 23 -8.03 3.96 -11.97
N SER A 24 -7.34 4.34 -13.05
CA SER A 24 -6.48 3.45 -13.83
C SER A 24 -5.27 2.96 -13.02
N ASP A 25 -4.66 3.84 -12.22
CA ASP A 25 -3.53 3.52 -11.34
C ASP A 25 -3.99 2.72 -10.12
N ILE A 26 -5.15 3.06 -9.55
CA ILE A 26 -5.78 2.27 -8.48
C ILE A 26 -6.06 0.84 -8.96
N SER A 27 -6.57 0.67 -10.18
CA SER A 27 -6.84 -0.65 -10.76
C SER A 27 -5.57 -1.49 -10.93
N LYS A 28 -4.46 -0.88 -11.35
CA LYS A 28 -3.16 -1.56 -11.43
C LYS A 28 -2.62 -1.96 -10.06
N LEU A 29 -2.82 -1.12 -9.04
CA LEU A 29 -2.41 -1.42 -7.67
C LEU A 29 -3.22 -2.59 -7.10
N ILE A 30 -4.54 -2.60 -7.31
CA ILE A 30 -5.40 -3.73 -6.94
C ILE A 30 -4.86 -5.02 -7.57
N TRP A 31 -4.51 -4.99 -8.86
CA TRP A 31 -3.92 -6.15 -9.54
C TRP A 31 -2.57 -6.56 -8.94
N LEU A 32 -1.66 -5.61 -8.69
CA LEU A 32 -0.35 -5.86 -8.07
C LEU A 32 -0.45 -6.49 -6.69
N PHE A 33 -1.48 -6.13 -5.92
CA PHE A 33 -1.73 -6.68 -4.59
C PHE A 33 -2.55 -7.96 -4.61
N GLY A 34 -2.75 -8.60 -5.77
CA GLY A 34 -3.47 -9.87 -5.85
C GLY A 34 -4.99 -9.76 -5.88
N ASN A 35 -5.51 -8.67 -6.45
CA ASN A 35 -6.93 -8.27 -6.47
C ASN A 35 -7.48 -7.85 -5.10
N GLU A 36 -6.60 -7.40 -4.21
CA GLU A 36 -6.96 -6.83 -2.93
C GLU A 36 -7.53 -5.41 -3.12
N PRO A 37 -8.72 -5.10 -2.55
CA PRO A 37 -9.42 -3.85 -2.83
C PRO A 37 -8.78 -2.65 -2.14
N LEU A 38 -9.05 -1.46 -2.66
CA LEU A 38 -8.83 -0.20 -1.94
C LEU A 38 -9.79 -0.15 -0.74
N ILE A 39 -9.27 0.22 0.42
CA ILE A 39 -10.05 0.42 1.63
C ILE A 39 -10.37 1.91 1.73
N GLU A 40 -11.66 2.27 1.72
CA GLU A 40 -12.14 3.65 1.80
C GLU A 40 -12.08 4.22 3.24
N GLN A 41 -10.93 4.10 3.89
CA GLN A 41 -10.67 4.61 5.25
C GLN A 41 -9.33 5.32 5.31
N GLN A 42 -9.25 6.41 6.08
CA GLN A 42 -8.00 7.16 6.27
C GLN A 42 -7.13 6.59 7.40
N SER A 43 -7.69 5.72 8.24
CA SER A 43 -7.00 5.02 9.32
C SER A 43 -7.66 3.66 9.54
N LEU A 44 -6.88 2.69 9.99
CA LEU A 44 -7.35 1.35 10.33
C LEU A 44 -7.25 1.15 11.84
N PRO A 45 -8.36 0.88 12.55
CA PRO A 45 -8.32 0.62 13.97
C PRO A 45 -7.76 -0.77 14.25
N GLY A 46 -7.06 -0.90 15.38
CA GLY A 46 -6.55 -2.18 15.88
C GLY A 46 -5.03 -2.35 15.73
N PRO A 47 -4.49 -3.44 16.30
CA PRO A 47 -3.06 -3.72 16.27
C PRO A 47 -2.64 -4.36 14.94
N PHE A 48 -1.59 -3.81 14.34
CA PHE A 48 -0.95 -4.35 13.14
C PHE A 48 0.56 -4.48 13.38
N VAL A 49 1.16 -5.52 12.80
CA VAL A 49 2.61 -5.74 12.77
C VAL A 49 3.14 -5.43 11.39
N GLY A 50 4.19 -4.65 11.33
CA GLY A 50 4.93 -4.33 10.11
C GLY A 50 6.24 -3.62 10.42
N PRO A 51 6.96 -3.14 9.39
CA PRO A 51 8.20 -2.42 9.57
C PRO A 51 8.02 -1.16 10.42
N ARG A 52 9.07 -0.78 11.15
CA ARG A 52 9.08 0.49 11.89
C ARG A 52 8.91 1.66 10.91
N ALA A 53 8.21 2.71 11.32
CA ALA A 53 7.98 3.88 10.48
C ALA A 53 9.27 4.51 9.94
N THR A 54 10.39 4.41 10.69
CA THR A 54 11.71 4.94 10.30
C THR A 54 12.51 4.00 9.40
N MET A 55 12.11 2.75 9.24
CA MET A 55 12.79 1.78 8.37
C MET A 55 12.10 1.71 7.00
N ILE A 56 12.87 1.44 5.96
CA ILE A 56 12.37 1.10 4.62
C ILE A 56 12.73 -0.36 4.39
N SER A 57 11.74 -1.22 4.18
CA SER A 57 11.98 -2.64 3.90
C SER A 57 12.55 -2.83 2.48
N PRO A 58 13.37 -3.88 2.22
CA PRO A 58 13.75 -4.24 0.85
C PRO A 58 12.54 -4.50 -0.05
N TRP A 59 11.45 -5.00 0.53
CA TRP A 59 10.18 -5.15 -0.17
C TRP A 59 9.64 -3.80 -0.65
N SER A 60 9.65 -2.77 0.20
CA SER A 60 9.21 -1.42 -0.18
C SER A 60 10.00 -0.88 -1.36
N THR A 61 11.33 -1.06 -1.38
CA THR A 61 12.16 -0.59 -2.50
C THR A 61 11.72 -1.23 -3.81
N ASN A 62 11.63 -2.56 -3.84
CA ASN A 62 11.22 -3.31 -5.03
C ASN A 62 9.79 -2.96 -5.47
N ALA A 63 8.87 -2.85 -4.51
CA ALA A 63 7.47 -2.57 -4.81
C ALA A 63 7.30 -1.18 -5.43
N VAL A 64 7.97 -0.16 -4.90
CA VAL A 64 7.97 1.20 -5.47
C VAL A 64 8.57 1.18 -6.88
N GLU A 65 9.68 0.49 -7.12
CA GLU A 65 10.28 0.36 -8.46
C GLU A 65 9.34 -0.29 -9.47
N ILE A 66 8.63 -1.35 -9.09
CA ILE A 66 7.62 -2.01 -9.95
C ILE A 66 6.53 -1.01 -10.35
N THR A 67 6.01 -0.23 -9.40
CA THR A 67 4.97 0.76 -9.72
C THR A 67 5.44 1.84 -10.67
N GLN A 68 6.70 2.28 -10.55
CA GLN A 68 7.30 3.23 -11.49
C GLN A 68 7.43 2.64 -12.89
N ASN A 69 7.85 1.37 -13.00
CA ASN A 69 7.91 0.63 -14.27
C ASN A 69 6.53 0.45 -14.93
N MET A 70 5.45 0.40 -14.14
CA MET A 70 4.05 0.36 -14.61
C MET A 70 3.44 1.74 -14.90
N ALA A 71 4.29 2.77 -14.93
CA ALA A 71 3.92 4.18 -15.11
C ALA A 71 2.98 4.75 -14.04
N ILE A 72 2.90 4.12 -12.87
CA ILE A 72 2.18 4.64 -11.70
C ILE A 72 3.12 5.60 -10.97
N ARG A 73 2.94 6.91 -11.19
CA ARG A 73 3.82 7.94 -10.62
C ARG A 73 3.26 8.51 -9.33
N GLY A 74 4.17 8.97 -8.47
CA GLY A 74 3.82 9.67 -7.22
C GLY A 74 3.79 8.79 -5.98
N ILE A 75 4.01 7.48 -6.13
CA ILE A 75 4.24 6.58 -4.98
C ILE A 75 5.62 6.87 -4.40
N VAL A 76 5.65 7.14 -3.10
CA VAL A 76 6.87 7.43 -2.33
C VAL A 76 7.38 6.18 -1.64
N ARG A 77 6.45 5.44 -1.03
CA ARG A 77 6.73 4.30 -0.18
C ARG A 77 5.49 3.44 -0.10
N MET A 78 5.68 2.14 0.04
CA MET A 78 4.62 1.26 0.49
C MET A 78 5.16 0.23 1.46
N GLU A 79 4.34 -0.20 2.41
CA GLU A 79 4.70 -1.30 3.33
C GLU A 79 3.54 -2.26 3.54
N GLU A 80 3.88 -3.50 3.88
CA GLU A 80 2.93 -4.54 4.26
C GLU A 80 2.77 -4.59 5.78
N PHE A 81 1.54 -4.77 6.22
CA PHE A 81 1.18 -4.96 7.61
C PHE A 81 0.24 -6.15 7.76
N THR A 82 0.41 -6.91 8.83
CA THR A 82 -0.45 -8.04 9.20
C THR A 82 -1.19 -7.72 10.48
N ARG A 83 -2.50 -7.95 10.51
CA ARG A 83 -3.31 -7.77 11.71
C ARG A 83 -2.95 -8.81 12.76
N ILE A 84 -2.84 -8.34 14.00
CA ILE A 84 -2.75 -9.22 15.16
C ILE A 84 -4.17 -9.61 15.56
N GLN A 85 -4.41 -10.90 15.73
CA GLN A 85 -5.63 -11.42 16.35
C GLN A 85 -5.55 -11.31 17.88
#